data_AF-A0A1F5G5Q8-F1
#
_entry.id   AF-A0A1F5G5Q8-F1
#
_cell.length_a   1.000
_cell.length_b   1.000
_cell.length_c   1.000
_cell.angle_alpha   90.00
_cell.angle_beta   90.00
_cell.angle_gamma   90.00
#
_symmetry.space_group_name_H-M   'P 1'
#
loop_
_entity.id
_entity.type
_entity.pdbx_description
1 polymer ?
#
loop_
_entity_poly.entity_id
_entity_poly.type
_entity_poly.pdbx_seq_one_letter_code
_entity_poly.pdbx_strand_id
1 'polypeptide(L)'
;MASGFSIGHVSAPAVSLVAAVGIVTITLSSYLILHGDRVYREVEKYLSRALPEKPHDPYVINREKLSDHVILVGAEQMGWDILEFLKHQIKKDIKGKKDLAFGDRLVVVDFNPELTRNLTAEGFNAVFGDISDPEVLEELEFSKARLIIVTDPDVDDTHHLIKFAKGKDFGGVIVATTYWIHDAVSLYEMGADYVVVPEEIGGAHIAHVLDENWTDLAKIKKMRARNFDKLLSHKIF
;
A
#
# COMPACT_ATOMS: atom_id res chain seq x y z
N MET A 1 33.98 5.96 -30.32
CA MET A 1 33.76 6.81 -31.51
C MET A 1 34.82 7.89 -31.67
N ALA A 2 34.98 8.82 -30.70
CA ALA A 2 35.99 9.90 -30.80
C ALA A 2 37.42 9.38 -30.99
N SER A 3 37.84 8.39 -30.20
CA SER A 3 39.15 7.76 -30.37
C SER A 3 39.27 7.07 -31.74
N GLY A 4 38.25 6.33 -32.20
CA GLY A 4 38.25 5.67 -33.51
C GLY A 4 38.29 6.62 -34.72
N PHE A 5 37.72 7.82 -34.60
CA PHE A 5 37.85 8.89 -35.58
C PHE A 5 39.27 9.45 -35.62
N SER A 6 39.89 9.68 -34.45
CA SER A 6 41.26 10.19 -34.37
C SER A 6 42.33 9.23 -34.94
N ILE A 7 42.08 7.92 -34.96
CA ILE A 7 42.97 6.91 -35.57
C ILE A 7 42.55 6.54 -37.01
N GLY A 8 41.62 7.27 -37.61
CA GLY A 8 41.19 7.09 -39.01
C GLY A 8 40.32 5.86 -39.29
N HIS A 9 39.88 5.12 -38.27
CA HIS A 9 39.09 3.89 -38.42
C HIS A 9 37.57 4.16 -38.57
N VAL A 10 37.13 5.38 -38.26
CA VAL A 10 35.72 5.78 -38.30
C VAL A 10 35.61 7.10 -39.06
N SER A 11 34.65 7.21 -39.98
CA SER A 11 34.44 8.42 -40.78
C SER A 11 33.69 9.51 -40.00
N ALA A 12 33.92 10.79 -40.32
CA ALA A 12 33.22 11.92 -39.70
C ALA A 12 31.67 11.82 -39.78
N PRO A 13 31.08 11.36 -40.90
CA PRO A 13 29.63 11.15 -40.98
C PRO A 13 29.12 10.09 -39.97
N ALA A 14 29.89 9.03 -39.72
CA ALA A 14 29.49 7.98 -38.77
C ALA A 14 29.49 8.48 -37.32
N VAL A 15 30.47 9.31 -36.92
CA VAL A 15 30.49 9.95 -35.59
C VAL A 15 29.28 10.86 -35.41
N SER A 16 28.97 11.67 -36.43
CA SER A 16 27.85 12.61 -36.41
C SER A 16 26.51 11.88 -36.33
N LEU A 17 26.36 10.77 -37.07
CA LEU A 17 25.16 9.94 -37.05
C LEU A 17 24.93 9.33 -35.66
N VAL A 18 25.96 8.75 -35.04
CA VAL A 18 25.83 8.15 -33.71
C VAL A 18 25.51 9.20 -32.65
N ALA A 19 26.12 10.39 -32.73
CA ALA A 19 25.80 11.50 -31.83
C ALA A 19 24.33 11.95 -31.99
N ALA A 20 23.85 12.09 -33.22
CA ALA A 20 22.46 12.44 -33.51
C ALA A 20 21.48 11.38 -32.98
N VAL A 21 21.74 10.10 -33.24
CA VAL A 21 20.92 8.99 -32.71
C VAL A 21 20.92 9.00 -31.18
N GLY A 22 22.05 9.26 -30.54
CA GLY A 22 22.15 9.38 -29.09
C GLY A 22 21.26 10.49 -28.54
N ILE A 23 21.34 11.69 -29.12
CA ILE A 23 20.53 12.85 -28.71
C ILE A 23 19.03 12.54 -28.91
N VAL A 24 18.65 12.01 -30.07
CA VAL A 24 17.25 11.68 -30.38
C VAL A 24 16.74 10.61 -29.42
N THR A 25 17.52 9.56 -29.16
CA THR A 25 17.12 8.46 -28.27
C THR A 25 16.95 8.95 -26.84
N ILE A 26 17.89 9.74 -26.31
CA ILE A 26 17.82 10.29 -24.95
C ILE A 26 16.62 11.23 -24.81
N THR A 27 16.39 12.09 -25.80
CA THR A 27 15.27 13.03 -25.78
C THR A 27 13.94 12.26 -25.86
N LEU A 28 13.85 11.28 -26.75
CA LEU A 28 12.66 10.47 -26.94
C LEU A 28 12.37 9.63 -25.70
N SER A 29 13.37 8.96 -25.12
CA SER A 29 13.19 8.17 -23.89
C SER A 29 12.77 9.05 -22.72
N SER A 30 13.37 10.22 -22.55
CA SER A 30 12.97 11.18 -21.51
C SER A 30 11.52 11.62 -21.68
N TYR A 31 11.10 11.90 -22.91
CA TYR A 31 9.72 12.26 -23.21
C TYR A 31 8.74 11.12 -22.93
N LEU A 32 9.10 9.89 -23.32
CA LEU A 32 8.31 8.68 -23.07
C LEU A 32 8.19 8.36 -21.59
N ILE A 33 9.26 8.51 -20.81
CA ILE A 33 9.24 8.29 -19.36
C ILE A 33 8.32 9.31 -18.68
N LEU A 34 8.43 10.60 -19.03
CA LEU A 34 7.61 11.67 -18.44
C LEU A 34 6.12 11.57 -18.78
N HIS A 35 5.77 10.99 -19.93
CA HIS A 35 4.39 10.88 -20.41
C HIS A 35 3.93 9.42 -20.53
N GLY A 36 4.57 8.52 -19.78
CA GLY A 36 4.38 7.07 -19.89
C GLY A 36 2.91 6.67 -19.85
N ASP A 37 2.15 7.13 -18.85
CA ASP A 37 0.73 6.80 -18.69
C ASP A 37 -0.12 7.24 -19.87
N ARG A 38 0.19 8.39 -20.47
CA ARG A 38 -0.54 8.89 -21.63
C ARG A 38 -0.23 8.05 -22.87
N VAL A 39 1.05 7.70 -23.06
CA VAL A 39 1.46 6.84 -24.16
C VAL A 39 0.85 5.45 -24.00
N TYR A 40 0.88 4.90 -22.79
CA TYR A 40 0.28 3.60 -22.45
C TYR A 40 -1.19 3.56 -22.86
N ARG A 41 -2.04 4.49 -22.38
CA ARG A 41 -3.48 4.49 -22.69
C ARG A 41 -3.83 4.58 -24.18
N GLU A 42 -2.97 5.21 -24.99
CA GLU A 42 -3.17 5.28 -26.44
C GLU A 42 -2.76 3.98 -27.14
N VAL A 43 -1.66 3.36 -26.69
CA VAL A 43 -1.12 2.13 -27.27
C VAL A 43 -1.90 0.89 -26.81
N GLU A 44 -2.38 0.88 -25.58
CA GLU A 44 -3.13 -0.20 -24.92
C GLU A 44 -4.30 -0.70 -25.79
N LYS A 45 -5.05 0.20 -26.44
CA LYS A 45 -6.18 -0.18 -27.32
C LYS A 45 -5.76 -1.01 -28.52
N TYR A 46 -4.55 -0.79 -29.03
CA TYR A 46 -3.99 -1.57 -30.13
C TYR A 46 -3.32 -2.85 -29.61
N LEU A 47 -2.65 -2.75 -28.46
CA LEU A 47 -1.94 -3.86 -27.83
C LEU A 47 -2.90 -4.93 -27.31
N SER A 48 -3.96 -4.56 -26.57
CA SER A 48 -5.00 -5.45 -26.04
C SER A 48 -5.70 -6.29 -27.13
N ARG A 49 -5.78 -5.78 -28.36
CA ARG A 49 -6.34 -6.52 -29.51
C ARG A 49 -5.33 -7.49 -30.13
N ALA A 50 -4.04 -7.14 -30.11
CA ALA A 50 -2.96 -7.96 -30.69
C ALA A 50 -2.43 -9.02 -29.70
N LEU A 51 -2.49 -8.71 -28.41
CA LEU A 51 -2.07 -9.53 -27.27
C LEU A 51 -3.24 -9.52 -26.28
N PRO A 52 -4.24 -10.40 -26.45
CA PRO A 52 -5.33 -10.52 -25.49
C PRO A 52 -4.71 -10.87 -24.14
N GLU A 53 -4.99 -10.05 -23.13
CA GLU A 53 -4.60 -10.34 -21.76
C GLU A 53 -5.20 -11.69 -21.36
N LYS A 54 -4.36 -12.55 -20.78
CA LYS A 54 -4.91 -13.71 -20.08
C LYS A 54 -5.69 -13.15 -18.88
N PRO A 55 -6.89 -13.66 -18.60
CA PRO A 55 -7.54 -13.32 -17.35
C PRO A 55 -6.56 -13.62 -16.22
N HIS A 56 -6.16 -12.57 -15.49
CA HIS A 56 -5.37 -12.71 -14.29
C HIS A 56 -6.18 -13.54 -13.30
N ASP A 57 -5.50 -14.40 -12.53
CA ASP A 57 -6.16 -15.05 -11.41
C ASP A 57 -6.65 -13.93 -10.47
N PRO A 58 -7.92 -13.96 -10.03
CA PRO A 58 -8.48 -12.88 -9.22
C PRO A 58 -7.66 -12.71 -7.95
N TYR A 59 -7.29 -11.46 -7.65
CA TYR A 59 -6.62 -11.10 -6.41
C TYR A 59 -7.46 -11.46 -5.18
N VAL A 60 -8.79 -11.32 -5.27
CA VAL A 60 -9.75 -11.57 -4.19
C VAL A 60 -10.64 -12.77 -4.49
N ILE A 61 -10.64 -13.76 -3.58
CA ILE A 61 -11.43 -14.98 -3.71
C ILE A 61 -12.87 -14.72 -3.25
N ASN A 62 -13.86 -15.14 -4.05
CA ASN A 62 -15.29 -14.88 -3.83
C ASN A 62 -15.62 -13.37 -3.67
N ARG A 63 -15.01 -12.53 -4.50
CA ARG A 63 -15.26 -11.08 -4.55
C ARG A 63 -16.75 -10.71 -4.49
N GLU A 64 -17.61 -11.51 -5.11
CA GLU A 64 -19.06 -11.31 -5.13
C GLU A 64 -19.74 -11.43 -3.76
N LYS A 65 -19.11 -12.13 -2.80
CA LYS A 65 -19.62 -12.34 -1.43
C LYS A 65 -19.19 -11.24 -0.45
N LEU A 66 -18.22 -10.41 -0.84
CA LEU A 66 -17.80 -9.28 -0.01
C LEU A 66 -18.97 -8.36 0.27
N SER A 67 -19.22 -8.11 1.55
CA SER A 67 -20.25 -7.19 2.00
C SER A 67 -19.99 -6.72 3.42
N ASP A 68 -20.11 -5.41 3.64
CA ASP A 68 -19.89 -4.76 4.93
C ASP A 68 -18.52 -5.20 5.52
N HIS A 69 -17.54 -5.36 4.63
CA HIS A 69 -16.19 -5.82 4.92
C HIS A 69 -15.26 -4.67 5.26
N VAL A 70 -14.12 -5.00 5.86
CA VAL A 70 -13.03 -4.07 6.13
C VAL A 70 -11.94 -4.29 5.09
N ILE A 71 -11.37 -3.19 4.58
CA ILE A 71 -10.17 -3.20 3.76
C ILE A 71 -9.02 -2.74 4.65
N LEU A 72 -7.99 -3.56 4.80
CA LEU A 72 -6.75 -3.22 5.50
C LEU A 72 -5.60 -3.18 4.49
N VAL A 73 -5.00 -2.02 4.29
CA VAL A 73 -3.82 -1.83 3.45
C VAL A 73 -2.61 -1.67 4.35
N GLY A 74 -1.62 -2.54 4.17
CA GLY A 74 -0.50 -2.68 5.08
C GLY A 74 -0.89 -3.45 6.33
N ALA A 75 -0.39 -4.68 6.45
CA ALA A 75 -0.59 -5.58 7.57
C ALA A 75 0.71 -5.91 8.32
N GLU A 76 1.81 -5.24 7.94
CA GLU A 76 3.06 -5.26 8.69
C GLU A 76 3.10 -4.17 9.77
N GLN A 77 4.03 -4.31 10.73
CA GLN A 77 4.27 -3.33 11.79
C GLN A 77 2.98 -2.91 12.52
N MET A 78 2.49 -1.68 12.30
CA MET A 78 1.23 -1.19 12.87
C MET A 78 0.02 -1.99 12.36
N GLY A 79 0.03 -2.34 11.08
CA GLY A 79 -1.01 -3.13 10.44
C GLY A 79 -1.20 -4.49 11.10
N TRP A 80 -0.16 -5.07 11.72
CA TRP A 80 -0.24 -6.36 12.41
C TRP A 80 -1.15 -6.31 13.64
N ASP A 81 -0.96 -5.30 14.49
CA ASP A 81 -1.79 -5.13 15.69
C ASP A 81 -3.25 -4.85 15.32
N ILE A 82 -3.47 -4.09 14.24
CA ILE A 82 -4.79 -3.81 13.68
C ILE A 82 -5.41 -5.09 13.12
N LEU A 83 -4.66 -5.87 12.34
CA LEU A 83 -5.09 -7.13 11.77
C LEU A 83 -5.53 -8.11 12.86
N GLU A 84 -4.72 -8.32 13.89
CA GLU A 84 -5.07 -9.23 15.00
C GLU A 84 -6.32 -8.75 15.75
N PHE A 85 -6.47 -7.44 15.96
CA PHE A 85 -7.71 -6.86 16.50
C PHE A 85 -8.92 -7.16 15.59
N LEU A 86 -8.81 -6.89 14.29
CA LEU A 86 -9.88 -7.11 13.31
C LEU A 86 -10.26 -8.58 13.24
N LYS A 87 -9.28 -9.49 13.22
CA LYS A 87 -9.52 -10.95 13.25
C LYS A 87 -10.37 -11.32 14.46
N HIS A 88 -10.05 -10.79 15.63
CA HIS A 88 -10.81 -11.07 16.83
C HIS A 88 -12.23 -10.48 16.82
N GLN A 89 -12.41 -9.24 16.34
CA GLN A 89 -13.73 -8.61 16.26
C GLN A 89 -14.62 -9.30 15.24
N ILE A 90 -14.11 -9.57 14.04
CA ILE A 90 -14.88 -10.22 12.98
C ILE A 90 -15.29 -11.63 13.42
N LYS A 91 -14.43 -12.38 14.13
CA LYS A 91 -14.79 -13.71 14.69
C LYS A 91 -15.99 -13.63 15.61
N LYS A 92 -16.11 -12.55 16.40
CA LYS A 92 -17.27 -12.32 17.26
C LYS A 92 -18.50 -11.96 16.44
N ASP A 93 -18.37 -11.10 15.44
CA ASP A 93 -19.47 -10.61 14.59
C ASP A 93 -20.13 -11.72 13.75
N ILE A 94 -19.35 -12.71 13.32
CA ILE A 94 -19.84 -13.86 12.55
C ILE A 94 -20.28 -15.03 13.44
N LYS A 95 -19.98 -15.01 14.74
CA LYS A 95 -20.30 -16.12 15.64
C LYS A 95 -21.81 -16.39 15.64
N GLY A 96 -22.21 -17.56 15.14
CA GLY A 96 -23.61 -17.97 15.03
C GLY A 96 -24.28 -17.66 13.68
N LYS A 97 -23.58 -17.01 12.74
CA LYS A 97 -24.04 -16.79 11.36
C LYS A 97 -23.38 -17.83 10.46
N LYS A 98 -24.16 -18.79 9.95
CA LYS A 98 -23.63 -19.93 9.16
C LYS A 98 -23.27 -19.56 7.72
N ASP A 99 -23.84 -18.47 7.21
CA ASP A 99 -23.74 -18.10 5.79
C ASP A 99 -22.64 -17.06 5.51
N LEU A 100 -21.94 -16.57 6.54
CA LEU A 100 -20.85 -15.61 6.39
C LEU A 100 -19.52 -16.30 6.67
N ALA A 101 -18.66 -16.38 5.66
CA ALA A 101 -17.31 -16.81 5.87
C ALA A 101 -16.49 -15.66 6.47
N PHE A 102 -15.47 -16.04 7.22
CA PHE A 102 -14.59 -15.09 7.87
C PHE A 102 -13.78 -14.26 6.86
N GLY A 103 -13.41 -14.85 5.71
CA GLY A 103 -12.76 -14.15 4.60
C GLY A 103 -13.66 -13.15 3.86
N ASP A 104 -14.99 -13.25 4.00
CA ASP A 104 -15.92 -12.33 3.30
C ASP A 104 -16.00 -10.95 3.99
N ARG A 105 -15.33 -10.79 5.14
CA ARG A 105 -15.46 -9.64 6.04
C ARG A 105 -14.17 -8.83 6.19
N LEU A 106 -13.07 -9.32 5.65
CA LEU A 106 -11.76 -8.67 5.68
C LEU A 106 -11.01 -8.96 4.39
N VAL A 107 -10.59 -7.90 3.72
CA VAL A 107 -9.62 -7.95 2.63
C VAL A 107 -8.35 -7.25 3.10
N VAL A 108 -7.23 -7.95 3.03
CA VAL A 108 -5.91 -7.41 3.37
C VAL A 108 -5.13 -7.21 2.08
N VAL A 109 -4.49 -6.05 1.89
CA VAL A 109 -3.57 -5.78 0.77
C VAL A 109 -2.20 -5.50 1.35
N ASP A 110 -1.18 -6.24 0.90
CA ASP A 110 0.19 -6.09 1.40
C ASP A 110 1.23 -6.55 0.36
N PHE A 111 2.41 -5.93 0.37
CA PHE A 111 3.55 -6.29 -0.50
C PHE A 111 4.40 -7.46 0.03
N ASN A 112 4.06 -8.04 1.18
CA ASN A 112 4.74 -9.21 1.71
C ASN A 112 4.06 -10.50 1.20
N PRO A 113 4.73 -11.29 0.34
CA PRO A 113 4.15 -12.50 -0.24
C PRO A 113 3.99 -13.62 0.81
N GLU A 114 4.80 -13.63 1.86
CA GLU A 114 4.68 -14.62 2.94
C GLU A 114 3.46 -14.31 3.83
N LEU A 115 3.26 -13.04 4.18
CA LEU A 115 2.12 -12.59 4.97
C LEU A 115 0.81 -12.91 4.26
N THR A 116 0.69 -12.51 3.00
CA THR A 116 -0.51 -12.74 2.17
C THR A 116 -0.77 -14.22 2.00
N ARG A 117 0.25 -15.03 1.70
CA ARG A 117 0.13 -16.50 1.62
C ARG A 117 -0.37 -17.11 2.93
N ASN A 118 0.15 -16.68 4.07
CA ASN A 118 -0.26 -17.20 5.38
C ASN A 118 -1.72 -16.83 5.68
N LEU A 119 -2.14 -15.60 5.39
CA LEU A 119 -3.52 -15.16 5.57
C LEU A 119 -4.49 -15.89 4.63
N THR A 120 -4.11 -16.09 3.38
CA THR A 120 -4.92 -16.88 2.44
C THR A 120 -5.05 -18.33 2.91
N ALA A 121 -3.98 -18.92 3.46
CA ALA A 121 -4.03 -20.26 4.04
C ALA A 121 -4.90 -20.34 5.33
N GLU A 122 -5.02 -19.24 6.06
CA GLU A 122 -5.96 -19.09 7.19
C GLU A 122 -7.42 -18.84 6.73
N GLY A 123 -7.66 -18.68 5.42
CA GLY A 123 -8.98 -18.48 4.83
C GLY A 123 -9.43 -17.02 4.73
N PHE A 124 -8.49 -16.07 4.80
CA PHE A 124 -8.75 -14.65 4.55
C PHE A 124 -8.60 -14.31 3.07
N ASN A 125 -9.27 -13.23 2.65
CA ASN A 125 -8.90 -12.56 1.41
C ASN A 125 -7.65 -11.71 1.66
N ALA A 126 -6.52 -12.16 1.12
CA ALA A 126 -5.25 -11.45 1.21
C ALA A 126 -4.66 -11.29 -0.19
N VAL A 127 -4.48 -10.05 -0.60
CA VAL A 127 -3.99 -9.64 -1.91
C VAL A 127 -2.52 -9.29 -1.77
N PHE A 128 -1.67 -10.02 -2.49
CA PHE A 128 -0.31 -9.58 -2.75
C PHE A 128 -0.34 -8.55 -3.88
N GLY A 129 -0.15 -7.27 -3.54
CA GLY A 129 -0.30 -6.20 -4.52
C GLY A 129 -0.02 -4.80 -3.98
N ASP A 130 0.03 -3.87 -4.91
CA ASP A 130 0.26 -2.44 -4.72
C ASP A 130 -1.08 -1.69 -4.74
N ILE A 131 -1.30 -0.72 -3.85
CA ILE A 131 -2.51 0.11 -3.89
C ILE A 131 -2.44 1.25 -4.91
N SER A 132 -1.28 1.49 -5.51
CA SER A 132 -1.14 2.33 -6.70
C SER A 132 -1.62 1.62 -7.98
N ASP A 133 -1.78 0.29 -7.95
CA ASP A 133 -2.27 -0.49 -9.08
C ASP A 133 -3.81 -0.47 -9.15
N PRO A 134 -4.40 0.12 -10.22
CA PRO A 134 -5.85 0.15 -10.40
C PRO A 134 -6.48 -1.24 -10.45
N GLU A 135 -5.79 -2.26 -10.96
CA GLU A 135 -6.32 -3.63 -11.03
C GLU A 135 -6.55 -4.21 -9.64
N VAL A 136 -5.61 -3.98 -8.72
CA VAL A 136 -5.74 -4.36 -7.31
C VAL A 136 -6.92 -3.64 -6.68
N LEU A 137 -7.01 -2.32 -6.88
CA LEU A 137 -8.11 -1.51 -6.32
C LEU A 137 -9.48 -1.94 -6.85
N GLU A 138 -9.59 -2.32 -8.12
CA GLU A 138 -10.85 -2.77 -8.71
C GLU A 138 -11.43 -4.01 -8.02
N GLU A 139 -10.61 -4.85 -7.42
CA GLU A 139 -11.06 -6.08 -6.75
C GLU A 139 -11.50 -5.89 -5.29
N LEU A 140 -11.23 -4.73 -4.68
CA LEU A 140 -11.50 -4.50 -3.26
C LEU A 140 -12.97 -4.24 -2.91
N GLU A 141 -13.86 -4.10 -3.91
CA GLU A 141 -15.30 -3.90 -3.74
C GLU A 141 -15.67 -2.72 -2.81
N PHE A 142 -15.06 -1.55 -3.03
CA PHE A 142 -15.22 -0.36 -2.17
C PHE A 142 -16.68 0.00 -1.83
N SER A 143 -17.61 -0.02 -2.78
CA SER A 143 -19.02 0.33 -2.54
C SER A 143 -19.71 -0.52 -1.47
N LYS A 144 -19.19 -1.72 -1.18
CA LYS A 144 -19.72 -2.64 -0.17
C LYS A 144 -18.90 -2.62 1.12
N ALA A 145 -17.75 -1.98 1.15
CA ALA A 145 -16.88 -1.90 2.32
C ALA A 145 -17.45 -0.91 3.34
N ARG A 146 -17.25 -1.21 4.63
CA ARG A 146 -17.67 -0.32 5.74
C ARG A 146 -16.54 0.53 6.31
N LEU A 147 -15.31 0.07 6.13
CA LEU A 147 -14.13 0.66 6.74
C LEU A 147 -12.91 0.38 5.86
N ILE A 148 -12.13 1.42 5.60
CA ILE A 148 -10.80 1.34 5.03
C ILE A 148 -9.82 1.74 6.11
N ILE A 149 -8.79 0.93 6.32
CA ILE A 149 -7.63 1.26 7.15
C ILE A 149 -6.40 1.21 6.26
N VAL A 150 -5.68 2.33 6.15
CA VAL A 150 -4.43 2.41 5.40
C VAL A 150 -3.29 2.71 6.36
N THR A 151 -2.34 1.76 6.46
CA THR A 151 -1.09 1.96 7.20
C THR A 151 0.11 2.18 6.29
N ASP A 152 -0.13 2.40 5.00
CA ASP A 152 0.90 2.77 4.04
C ASP A 152 1.46 4.15 4.40
N PRO A 153 2.78 4.31 4.57
CA PRO A 153 3.37 5.60 4.84
C PRO A 153 3.39 6.56 3.64
N ASP A 154 3.21 6.06 2.40
CA ASP A 154 3.17 6.91 1.22
C ASP A 154 1.83 7.66 1.12
N VAL A 155 1.92 8.99 1.20
CA VAL A 155 0.75 9.86 1.16
C VAL A 155 0.10 9.89 -0.22
N ASP A 156 0.89 9.75 -1.29
CA ASP A 156 0.37 9.78 -2.66
C ASP A 156 -0.40 8.50 -2.99
N ASP A 157 0.06 7.36 -2.50
CA ASP A 157 -0.67 6.08 -2.61
C ASP A 157 -1.99 6.14 -1.84
N THR A 158 -1.95 6.68 -0.61
CA THR A 158 -3.16 6.88 0.19
C THR A 158 -4.13 7.87 -0.48
N HIS A 159 -3.64 8.96 -1.07
CA HIS A 159 -4.44 9.90 -1.85
C HIS A 159 -5.11 9.21 -3.05
N HIS A 160 -4.35 8.39 -3.79
CA HIS A 160 -4.86 7.64 -4.93
C HIS A 160 -5.99 6.71 -4.51
N LEU A 161 -5.79 5.94 -3.43
CA LEU A 161 -6.78 5.05 -2.87
C LEU A 161 -8.05 5.78 -2.45
N ILE A 162 -7.95 6.88 -1.69
CA ILE A 162 -9.11 7.64 -1.23
C ILE A 162 -9.92 8.17 -2.42
N LYS A 163 -9.24 8.72 -3.42
CA LYS A 163 -9.87 9.23 -4.64
C LYS A 163 -10.57 8.11 -5.41
N PHE A 164 -9.93 6.96 -5.55
CA PHE A 164 -10.50 5.80 -6.24
C PHE A 164 -11.71 5.25 -5.49
N ALA A 165 -11.62 5.06 -4.17
CA ALA A 165 -12.69 4.57 -3.32
C ALA A 165 -13.93 5.48 -3.41
N LYS A 166 -13.75 6.80 -3.32
CA LYS A 166 -14.83 7.78 -3.51
C LYS A 166 -15.45 7.72 -4.91
N GLY A 167 -14.64 7.53 -5.95
CA GLY A 167 -15.12 7.32 -7.31
C GLY A 167 -15.89 6.02 -7.52
N LYS A 168 -15.79 5.06 -6.59
CA LYS A 168 -16.52 3.79 -6.56
C LYS A 168 -17.64 3.79 -5.50
N ASP A 169 -18.19 4.96 -5.18
CA ASP A 169 -19.30 5.15 -4.24
C ASP A 169 -19.03 4.59 -2.82
N PHE A 170 -17.77 4.63 -2.35
CA PHE A 170 -17.44 4.30 -0.96
C PHE A 170 -18.13 5.29 -0.01
N GLY A 171 -18.95 4.77 0.90
CA GLY A 171 -19.67 5.54 1.92
C GLY A 171 -19.31 5.18 3.37
N GLY A 172 -18.27 4.37 3.56
CA GLY A 172 -17.80 3.96 4.88
C GLY A 172 -16.84 4.96 5.53
N VAL A 173 -16.12 4.50 6.55
CA VAL A 173 -15.12 5.30 7.28
C VAL A 173 -13.71 5.02 6.73
N ILE A 174 -12.87 6.04 6.62
CA ILE A 174 -11.47 5.95 6.22
C ILE A 174 -10.57 6.33 7.40
N VAL A 175 -9.76 5.37 7.85
CA VAL A 175 -8.68 5.59 8.82
C VAL A 175 -7.36 5.48 8.08
N ALA A 176 -6.51 6.49 8.18
CA ALA A 176 -5.21 6.51 7.54
C ALA A 176 -4.08 6.76 8.56
N THR A 177 -2.86 6.46 8.16
CA THR A 177 -1.66 6.81 8.91
C THR A 177 -0.70 7.57 8.02
N THR A 178 0.11 8.46 8.59
CA THR A 178 1.23 9.10 7.87
C THR A 178 2.33 9.47 8.85
N TYR A 179 3.57 9.56 8.40
CA TYR A 179 4.68 9.96 9.26
C TYR A 179 4.71 11.46 9.55
N TRP A 180 4.12 12.29 8.69
CA TRP A 180 4.26 13.74 8.81
C TRP A 180 2.93 14.45 9.09
N ILE A 181 2.99 15.43 9.99
CA ILE A 181 1.81 16.22 10.38
C ILE A 181 1.21 17.00 9.20
N HIS A 182 2.04 17.51 8.28
CA HIS A 182 1.55 18.26 7.12
C HIS A 182 0.79 17.37 6.14
N ASP A 183 1.25 16.13 5.95
CA ASP A 183 0.56 15.12 5.15
C ASP A 183 -0.77 14.72 5.78
N ALA A 184 -0.85 14.69 7.11
CA ALA A 184 -2.09 14.36 7.80
C ALA A 184 -3.21 15.35 7.48
N VAL A 185 -2.88 16.65 7.41
CA VAL A 185 -3.83 17.70 6.99
C VAL A 185 -4.33 17.44 5.56
N SER A 186 -3.42 17.12 4.63
CA SER A 186 -3.77 16.80 3.25
C SER A 186 -4.70 15.58 3.14
N LEU A 187 -4.45 14.53 3.93
CA LEU A 187 -5.29 13.34 3.98
C LEU A 187 -6.72 13.66 4.46
N TYR A 188 -6.87 14.53 5.46
CA TYR A 188 -8.19 15.01 5.88
C TYR A 188 -8.90 15.83 4.79
N GLU A 189 -8.19 16.70 4.08
CA GLU A 189 -8.76 17.48 2.95
C GLU A 189 -9.21 16.56 1.80
N MET A 190 -8.49 15.48 1.57
CA MET A 190 -8.84 14.44 0.61
C MET A 190 -9.99 13.55 1.10
N GLY A 191 -10.33 13.64 2.39
CA GLY A 191 -11.50 13.07 3.03
C GLY A 191 -11.27 11.73 3.71
N ALA A 192 -10.09 11.53 4.30
CA ALA A 192 -9.95 10.61 5.42
C ALA A 192 -10.78 11.12 6.62
N ASP A 193 -11.40 10.20 7.37
CA ASP A 193 -12.19 10.55 8.56
C ASP A 193 -11.34 10.63 9.83
N TYR A 194 -10.24 9.88 9.87
CA TYR A 194 -9.29 9.91 10.96
C TYR A 194 -7.88 9.58 10.46
N VAL A 195 -6.90 10.38 10.86
CA VAL A 195 -5.50 10.22 10.49
C VAL A 195 -4.64 10.13 11.74
N VAL A 196 -3.83 9.08 11.84
CA VAL A 196 -2.87 8.87 12.91
C VAL A 196 -1.47 9.28 12.45
N VAL A 197 -0.80 10.10 13.25
CA VAL A 197 0.63 10.40 13.08
C VAL A 197 1.43 9.63 14.14
N PRO A 198 2.12 8.52 13.78
CA PRO A 198 2.75 7.63 14.76
C PRO A 198 3.75 8.34 15.68
N GLU A 199 4.49 9.33 15.17
CA GLU A 199 5.45 10.10 15.96
C GLU A 199 4.77 10.94 17.05
N GLU A 200 3.60 11.50 16.78
CA GLU A 200 2.81 12.25 17.77
C GLU A 200 2.36 11.32 18.90
N ILE A 201 1.82 10.15 18.53
CA ILE A 201 1.38 9.14 19.50
C ILE A 201 2.54 8.60 20.32
N GLY A 202 3.68 8.32 19.68
CA GLY A 202 4.90 7.86 20.35
C GLY A 202 5.45 8.91 21.32
N GLY A 203 5.52 10.17 20.90
CA GLY A 203 5.94 11.29 21.73
C GLY A 203 5.02 11.49 22.95
N ALA A 204 3.70 11.46 22.73
CA ALA A 204 2.70 11.55 23.79
C ALA A 204 2.82 10.38 24.78
N HIS A 205 3.05 9.17 24.28
CA HIS A 205 3.26 7.99 25.13
C HIS A 205 4.52 8.11 26.00
N ILE A 206 5.63 8.57 25.42
CA ILE A 206 6.88 8.80 26.18
C ILE A 206 6.67 9.86 27.26
N ALA A 207 6.02 10.98 26.91
CA ALA A 207 5.71 12.05 27.86
C ALA A 207 4.87 11.52 29.03
N HIS A 208 3.85 10.70 28.75
CA HIS A 208 3.02 10.06 29.77
C HIS A 208 3.84 9.12 30.68
N VAL A 209 4.71 8.28 30.13
CA VAL A 209 5.58 7.40 30.92
C VAL A 209 6.54 8.21 31.81
N LEU A 210 7.07 9.32 31.31
CA LEU A 210 7.94 10.20 32.09
C LEU A 210 7.19 10.90 33.23
N ASP A 211 5.97 11.38 32.97
CA ASP A 211 5.13 12.03 33.98
C ASP A 211 4.83 11.10 35.16
N GLU A 212 4.42 9.86 34.86
CA GLU A 212 4.13 8.84 35.90
C GLU A 212 5.35 8.45 36.74
N ASN A 213 6.56 8.65 36.22
CA ASN A 213 7.80 8.16 36.83
C ASN A 213 8.81 9.28 37.17
N TRP A 214 8.41 10.55 37.07
CA TRP A 214 9.33 11.69 37.18
C TRP A 214 10.11 11.72 38.50
N THR A 215 9.45 11.33 39.60
CA THR A 215 10.04 11.32 40.94
C THR A 215 10.92 10.10 41.23
N ASP A 216 10.79 9.01 40.45
CA ASP A 216 11.57 7.77 40.61
C ASP A 216 11.87 7.13 39.25
N LEU A 217 12.88 7.67 38.57
CA LEU A 217 13.34 7.19 37.26
C LEU A 217 13.89 5.75 37.29
N ALA A 218 14.20 5.19 38.47
CA ALA A 218 14.63 3.80 38.57
C ALA A 218 13.52 2.82 38.18
N LYS A 219 12.23 3.23 38.27
CA LYS A 219 11.10 2.44 37.79
C LYS A 219 11.14 2.19 36.28
N ILE A 220 11.56 3.19 35.49
CA ILE A 220 11.73 3.04 34.04
C ILE A 220 12.75 1.94 33.72
N LYS A 221 13.85 1.85 34.48
CA LYS A 221 14.85 0.78 34.31
C LYS A 221 14.26 -0.61 34.59
N LYS A 222 13.31 -0.73 35.54
CA LYS A 222 12.63 -1.99 35.85
C LYS A 222 11.63 -2.39 34.75
N MET A 223 11.03 -1.42 34.06
CA MET A 223 10.12 -1.68 32.93
C MET A 223 10.85 -2.25 31.70
N ARG A 224 12.17 -2.06 31.60
CA ARG A 224 12.99 -2.50 30.46
C ARG A 224 12.76 -3.96 30.08
N ALA A 225 12.84 -4.89 31.04
CA ALA A 225 12.75 -6.32 30.75
C ALA A 225 11.40 -6.66 30.10
N ARG A 226 10.30 -6.19 30.72
CA ARG A 226 8.95 -6.40 30.20
C ARG A 226 8.75 -5.81 28.81
N ASN A 227 9.27 -4.59 28.57
CA ASN A 227 9.13 -3.95 27.26
C ASN A 227 9.97 -4.66 26.19
N PHE A 228 11.19 -5.09 26.54
CA PHE A 228 12.06 -5.84 25.65
C PHE A 228 11.45 -7.19 25.26
N ASP A 229 10.91 -7.95 26.22
CA ASP A 229 10.26 -9.23 25.96
C ASP A 229 9.01 -9.06 25.07
N LYS A 230 8.24 -7.97 25.27
CA LYS A 230 7.10 -7.64 24.40
C LYS A 230 7.57 -7.39 22.97
N LEU A 231 8.60 -6.58 22.76
CA LEU A 231 9.11 -6.27 21.42
C LEU A 231 9.65 -7.53 20.70
N LEU A 232 10.32 -8.43 21.43
CA LEU A 232 10.78 -9.71 20.88
C LEU A 232 9.64 -10.67 20.52
N SER A 233 8.46 -10.53 21.13
CA SER A 233 7.31 -11.38 20.83
C SER A 233 6.62 -11.06 19.51
N HIS A 234 6.89 -9.89 18.93
CA HIS A 234 6.39 -9.55 17.60
C HIS A 234 7.16 -10.37 16.56
N LYS A 235 6.45 -11.07 15.67
CA LYS A 235 7.02 -11.89 14.57
C LYS A 235 7.60 -11.01 13.45
N ILE A 236 8.52 -10.12 13.81
CA ILE A 236 9.29 -9.30 12.86
C ILE A 236 10.69 -9.92 12.65
N PHE A 237 10.95 -11.09 13.25
CA PHE A 237 12.13 -11.95 13.06
C PHE A 237 11.71 -13.40 12.80
#